data_AF-A0A9D5UIZ7-F1
#
_entry.id   AF-A0A9D5UIZ7-F1
#
_cell.length_a   1.000
_cell.length_b   1.000
_cell.length_c   1.000
_cell.angle_alpha   90.00
_cell.angle_beta   90.00
_cell.angle_gamma   90.00
#
_symmetry.space_group_name_H-M   'P 1'
#
loop_
_entity.id
_entity.type
_entity.pdbx_description
1 polymer ?
#
loop_
_entity_poly.entity_id
_entity_poly.type
_entity_poly.pdbx_seq_one_letter_code
_entity_poly.pdbx_strand_id
1 'polypeptide(L)'
;MEAQPPKLGIDHSTISRELKRNSVNGKYLPEHAQNTSVERKNTALKFSKKNENTDVIIEKWITLGWSPETISQRMALELEHSDRLSRDTIYSRIEQDKSLGGKLHQYLPRFGKTRWKGGKRRKDAGVRLIPNRVDIIDRPNIVEERVRLGDWAGDTVHPKKISCPSTLVI
;
A
#
# COMPACT_ATOMS: atom_id res chain seq x y z
N MET A 1 35.63 -22.96 49.15
CA MET A 1 36.03 -22.40 47.83
C MET A 1 34.75 -22.27 47.03
N GLU A 2 34.14 -21.09 47.06
CA GLU A 2 32.82 -20.85 46.47
C GLU A 2 33.01 -20.56 44.98
N ALA A 3 32.53 -21.47 44.13
CA ALA A 3 32.68 -21.35 42.68
C ALA A 3 31.85 -20.17 42.18
N GLN A 4 32.51 -19.14 41.66
CA GLN A 4 31.84 -18.02 41.00
C GLN A 4 31.08 -18.56 39.76
N PRO A 5 29.77 -18.30 39.63
CA PRO A 5 29.02 -18.77 38.48
C PRO A 5 29.58 -18.15 37.19
N PRO A 6 29.58 -18.89 36.07
CA PRO A 6 30.09 -18.39 34.81
C PRO A 6 29.36 -17.11 34.40
N LYS A 7 30.11 -16.08 33.98
CA LYS A 7 29.54 -14.83 33.46
C LYS A 7 28.86 -15.10 32.13
N LEU A 8 27.53 -15.17 32.13
CA LEU A 8 26.71 -15.46 30.95
C LEU A 8 26.54 -14.29 29.97
N GLY A 9 27.25 -13.16 30.15
CA GLY A 9 27.13 -11.98 29.27
C GLY A 9 25.75 -11.29 29.28
N ILE A 10 24.86 -11.68 30.21
CA ILE A 10 23.48 -11.21 30.35
C ILE A 10 23.33 -10.60 31.74
N ASP A 11 22.55 -9.52 31.86
CA ASP A 11 22.29 -8.87 33.15
C ASP A 11 21.53 -9.77 34.13
N HIS A 12 21.86 -9.66 35.43
CA HIS A 12 21.28 -10.47 36.49
C HIS A 12 19.74 -10.34 36.56
N SER A 13 19.18 -9.17 36.23
CA SER A 13 17.74 -8.93 36.28
C SER A 13 17.02 -9.73 35.20
N THR A 14 17.67 -9.97 34.06
CA THR A 14 17.14 -10.80 32.98
C THR A 14 17.04 -12.26 33.44
N ILE A 15 18.07 -12.78 34.09
CA ILE A 15 18.10 -14.14 34.64
C ILE A 15 17.04 -14.29 35.74
N SER A 16 16.96 -13.34 36.67
CA SER A 16 15.96 -13.35 37.74
C SER A 16 14.52 -13.33 37.21
N ARG A 17 14.22 -12.48 36.22
CA ARG A 17 12.89 -12.40 35.59
C ARG A 17 12.54 -13.67 34.82
N GLU A 18 13.52 -14.29 34.16
CA GLU A 18 13.34 -15.55 33.43
C GLU A 18 13.01 -16.70 34.38
N LEU A 19 13.83 -16.88 35.42
CA LEU A 19 13.58 -17.88 36.47
C LEU A 19 12.23 -17.66 37.14
N LYS A 20 11.88 -16.40 37.48
CA LYS A 20 10.59 -16.10 38.13
C LYS A 20 9.39 -16.41 37.24
N ARG A 21 9.48 -16.22 35.93
CA ARG A 21 8.36 -16.46 34.99
C ARG A 21 8.20 -17.92 34.60
N ASN A 22 9.31 -18.66 34.49
CA ASN A 22 9.34 -19.96 33.83
C ASN A 22 9.69 -21.14 34.76
N SER A 23 9.94 -20.90 36.06
CA SER A 23 10.15 -21.99 37.02
C SER A 23 8.82 -22.60 37.48
N VAL A 24 8.79 -23.93 37.60
CA VAL A 24 7.65 -24.69 38.11
C VAL A 24 8.07 -25.40 39.39
N ASN A 25 7.31 -25.22 40.47
CA ASN A 25 7.59 -25.81 41.78
C ASN A 25 9.04 -25.56 42.28
N GLY A 26 9.58 -24.36 42.00
CA GLY A 26 10.94 -23.98 42.40
C GLY A 26 12.07 -24.61 41.58
N LYS A 27 11.76 -25.34 40.49
CA LYS A 27 12.75 -25.92 39.57
C LYS A 27 12.67 -25.25 38.20
N TYR A 28 13.83 -24.99 37.61
CA TYR A 28 13.93 -24.50 36.24
C TYR A 28 14.12 -25.67 35.27
N LEU A 29 13.20 -25.80 34.31
CA LEU A 29 13.25 -26.82 33.26
C LEU A 29 13.33 -26.09 31.91
N PRO A 30 14.47 -26.13 31.20
CA PRO A 30 14.68 -25.35 29.97
C PRO A 30 13.65 -25.65 28.87
N GLU A 31 13.31 -26.93 28.69
CA GLU A 31 12.32 -27.36 27.69
C GLU A 31 10.93 -26.79 27.98
N HIS A 32 10.50 -26.84 29.25
CA HIS A 32 9.23 -26.27 29.68
C HIS A 32 9.20 -24.74 29.54
N ALA A 33 10.29 -24.06 29.91
CA ALA A 33 10.45 -22.62 29.77
C ALA A 33 10.33 -22.18 28.30
N GLN A 34 10.93 -22.95 27.39
CA GLN A 34 10.85 -22.70 25.96
C GLN A 34 9.42 -22.89 25.44
N ASN A 35 8.76 -23.99 25.79
CA ASN A 35 7.39 -24.28 25.37
C ASN A 35 6.42 -23.19 25.86
N THR A 36 6.47 -22.84 27.14
CA THR A 36 5.63 -21.76 27.71
C THR A 36 5.93 -20.38 27.11
N SER A 37 7.18 -20.08 26.75
CA SER A 37 7.54 -18.85 26.03
C SER A 37 6.91 -18.82 24.63
N VAL A 38 7.00 -19.94 23.89
CA VAL A 38 6.39 -20.09 22.57
C VAL A 38 4.86 -20.01 22.64
N GLU A 39 4.24 -20.67 23.61
CA GLU A 39 2.79 -20.59 23.85
C GLU A 39 2.34 -19.17 24.16
N ARG A 40 3.04 -18.44 25.05
CA ARG A 40 2.75 -17.03 25.32
C ARG A 40 2.88 -16.17 24.07
N LYS A 41 3.89 -16.41 23.23
CA LYS A 41 4.07 -15.70 21.96
C LYS A 41 2.94 -16.00 20.97
N ASN A 42 2.49 -17.25 20.90
CA ASN A 42 1.43 -17.69 19.99
C ASN A 42 0.04 -17.24 20.44
N THR A 43 -0.21 -17.22 21.75
CA THR A 43 -1.50 -16.83 22.35
C THR A 43 -1.59 -15.33 22.67
N ALA A 44 -0.48 -14.59 22.60
CA ALA A 44 -0.48 -13.15 22.80
C ALA A 44 -1.49 -12.47 21.88
N LEU A 45 -2.45 -11.78 22.49
CA LEU A 45 -3.41 -10.95 21.77
C LEU A 45 -2.65 -9.87 21.02
N LYS A 46 -2.76 -9.91 19.69
CA LYS A 46 -2.20 -8.86 18.84
C LYS A 46 -3.27 -7.80 18.64
N PHE A 47 -2.90 -6.55 18.90
CA PHE A 47 -3.79 -5.44 18.58
C PHE A 47 -4.16 -5.49 17.10
N SER A 48 -5.45 -5.41 16.83
CA SER A 48 -6.01 -5.48 15.49
C SER A 48 -6.92 -4.28 15.30
N LYS A 49 -6.74 -3.55 14.19
CA LYS A 49 -7.68 -2.50 13.76
C LYS A 49 -8.91 -3.09 13.06
N LYS A 50 -9.16 -4.39 13.20
CA LYS A 50 -10.32 -5.05 12.59
C LYS A 50 -11.59 -4.61 13.32
N ASN A 51 -12.48 -4.00 12.56
CA ASN A 51 -13.82 -3.63 12.98
C ASN A 51 -14.79 -4.03 11.86
N GLU A 52 -15.87 -4.74 12.19
CA GLU A 52 -16.88 -5.20 11.22
C GLU A 52 -17.46 -4.04 10.41
N ASN A 53 -17.69 -2.88 11.05
CA ASN A 53 -18.16 -1.67 10.37
C ASN A 53 -17.21 -1.23 9.24
N THR A 54 -15.90 -1.31 9.49
CA THR A 54 -14.90 -0.90 8.50
C THR A 54 -14.78 -1.92 7.35
N ASP A 55 -15.07 -3.20 7.59
CA ASP A 55 -15.06 -4.22 6.54
C ASP A 55 -16.20 -3.95 5.54
N VAL A 56 -17.41 -3.65 6.03
CA VAL A 56 -18.55 -3.28 5.17
C VAL A 56 -18.26 -2.04 4.33
N ILE A 57 -17.60 -1.02 4.91
CA ILE A 57 -17.21 0.20 4.17
C ILE A 57 -16.22 -0.12 3.06
N ILE A 58 -15.19 -0.92 3.37
CA ILE A 58 -14.16 -1.32 2.41
C ILE A 58 -14.79 -2.09 1.25
N GLU A 59 -15.64 -3.08 1.54
CA GLU A 59 -16.32 -3.87 0.52
C GLU A 59 -17.18 -2.99 -0.40
N LYS A 60 -17.95 -2.06 0.18
CA LYS A 60 -18.79 -1.13 -0.57
C LYS A 60 -17.96 -0.20 -1.47
N TRP A 61 -16.90 0.40 -0.97
CA TRP A 61 -16.12 1.37 -1.77
C TRP A 61 -15.24 0.69 -2.82
N ILE A 62 -14.70 -0.49 -2.51
CA ILE A 62 -13.96 -1.28 -3.48
C ILE A 62 -14.85 -1.74 -4.62
N THR A 63 -16.07 -2.22 -4.34
CA THR A 63 -17.02 -2.63 -5.39
C THR A 63 -17.46 -1.47 -6.28
N LEU A 64 -17.42 -0.23 -5.78
CA LEU A 64 -17.60 0.99 -6.57
C LEU A 64 -16.36 1.39 -7.41
N GLY A 65 -15.26 0.63 -7.33
CA GLY A 65 -14.04 0.84 -8.10
C GLY A 65 -13.09 1.88 -7.50
N TRP A 66 -13.20 2.19 -6.21
CA TRP A 66 -12.31 3.14 -5.55
C TRP A 66 -10.94 2.50 -5.28
N SER A 67 -9.87 3.29 -5.36
CA SER A 67 -8.53 2.80 -4.96
C SER A 67 -8.39 2.78 -3.44
N PRO A 68 -7.61 1.85 -2.87
CA PRO A 68 -7.33 1.82 -1.42
C PRO A 68 -6.75 3.11 -0.87
N GLU A 69 -5.99 3.87 -1.67
CA GLU A 69 -5.52 5.22 -1.29
C GLU A 69 -6.68 6.21 -1.15
N THR A 70 -7.60 6.24 -2.12
CA THR A 70 -8.79 7.10 -2.07
C THR A 70 -9.67 6.75 -0.89
N ILE A 71 -9.86 5.45 -0.62
CA ILE A 71 -10.60 4.94 0.54
C ILE A 71 -9.97 5.47 1.82
N SER A 72 -8.66 5.30 2.00
CA SER A 72 -7.94 5.76 3.21
C SER A 72 -8.08 7.27 3.43
N GLN A 73 -7.95 8.07 2.37
CA GLN A 73 -8.14 9.52 2.44
C GLN A 73 -9.58 9.90 2.77
N ARG A 74 -10.57 9.22 2.17
CA ARG A 74 -11.98 9.46 2.43
C ARG A 74 -12.37 9.10 3.87
N MET A 75 -11.88 7.96 4.37
CA MET A 75 -12.06 7.55 5.77
C MET A 75 -11.51 8.60 6.74
N ALA A 76 -10.39 9.26 6.40
CA ALA A 76 -9.83 10.31 7.24
C ALA A 76 -10.73 11.57 7.34
N LEU A 77 -11.57 11.82 6.33
CA LEU A 77 -12.47 12.98 6.27
C LEU A 77 -13.84 12.68 6.89
N GLU A 78 -14.39 11.49 6.66
CA GLU A 78 -15.78 11.17 7.02
C GLU A 78 -15.93 10.38 8.32
N LEU A 79 -14.86 9.73 8.81
CA LEU A 79 -14.92 8.82 9.94
C LEU A 79 -14.12 9.29 11.15
N GLU A 80 -14.55 8.81 12.31
CA GLU A 80 -13.86 8.96 13.58
C GLU A 80 -12.48 8.32 13.58
N HIS A 81 -11.58 8.81 14.44
CA HIS A 81 -10.19 8.36 14.49
C HIS A 81 -10.05 6.85 14.74
N SER A 82 -11.01 6.22 15.44
CA SER A 82 -11.07 4.79 15.71
C SER A 82 -11.23 3.93 14.46
N ASP A 83 -11.93 4.44 13.44
CA ASP A 83 -12.30 3.70 12.24
C ASP A 83 -11.42 4.03 11.03
N ARG A 84 -10.45 4.93 11.22
CA ARG A 84 -9.50 5.31 10.17
C ARG A 84 -8.49 4.21 9.91
N LEU A 85 -8.39 3.83 8.64
CA LEU A 85 -7.46 2.82 8.18
C LEU A 85 -6.46 3.40 7.21
N SER A 86 -5.23 2.94 7.35
CA SER A 86 -4.20 3.21 6.37
C SER A 86 -4.43 2.37 5.11
N ARG A 87 -3.97 2.87 3.96
CA ARG A 87 -3.97 2.12 2.70
C ARG A 87 -3.36 0.72 2.83
N ASP A 88 -2.29 0.57 3.63
CA ASP A 88 -1.59 -0.71 3.80
C ASP A 88 -2.46 -1.72 4.55
N THR A 89 -3.26 -1.25 5.50
CA THR A 89 -4.25 -2.07 6.23
C THR A 89 -5.37 -2.52 5.30
N ILE A 90 -5.85 -1.63 4.42
CA ILE A 90 -6.87 -1.96 3.42
C ILE A 90 -6.32 -2.99 2.42
N TYR A 91 -5.10 -2.80 1.92
CA TYR A 91 -4.45 -3.79 1.05
C TYR A 91 -4.28 -5.15 1.74
N SER A 92 -3.86 -5.16 3.00
CA SER A 92 -3.72 -6.38 3.78
C SER A 92 -5.06 -7.12 3.93
N ARG A 93 -6.17 -6.39 4.09
CA ARG A 93 -7.52 -6.96 4.13
C ARG A 93 -7.93 -7.56 2.79
N ILE A 94 -7.67 -6.87 1.68
CA ILE A 94 -7.97 -7.39 0.34
C ILE A 94 -7.19 -8.68 0.07
N GLU A 95 -5.93 -8.75 0.48
CA GLU A 95 -5.12 -9.97 0.31
C GLU A 95 -5.62 -11.10 1.23
N GLN A 96 -6.08 -10.78 2.45
CA GLN A 96 -6.74 -11.76 3.32
C GLN A 96 -8.04 -12.30 2.71
N ASP A 97 -8.92 -11.43 2.22
CA ASP A 97 -10.14 -11.81 1.50
C ASP A 97 -9.81 -12.74 0.33
N LYS A 98 -8.84 -12.36 -0.50
CA LYS A 98 -8.34 -13.19 -1.61
C LYS A 98 -7.81 -14.55 -1.14
N SER A 99 -7.08 -14.61 -0.03
CA SER A 99 -6.59 -15.88 0.52
C SER A 99 -7.71 -16.80 1.01
N LEU A 100 -8.86 -16.23 1.39
CA LEU A 100 -10.08 -16.94 1.76
C LEU A 100 -10.98 -17.27 0.56
N GLY A 101 -10.56 -16.91 -0.67
CA GLY A 101 -11.32 -17.15 -1.90
C GLY A 101 -12.25 -16.01 -2.33
N GLY A 102 -12.17 -14.87 -1.66
CA GLY A 102 -12.94 -13.67 -1.99
C GLY A 102 -12.49 -12.96 -3.26
N LYS A 103 -13.34 -12.02 -3.72
CA LYS A 103 -13.23 -11.38 -5.04
C LYS A 103 -12.91 -9.89 -4.97
N LEU A 104 -12.69 -9.32 -3.79
CA LEU A 104 -12.46 -7.87 -3.64
C LEU A 104 -11.29 -7.37 -4.49
N HIS A 105 -10.24 -8.18 -4.61
CA HIS A 105 -9.05 -7.86 -5.40
C HIS A 105 -9.35 -7.62 -6.89
N GLN A 106 -10.45 -8.15 -7.43
CA GLN A 106 -10.84 -8.03 -8.84
C GLN A 106 -11.36 -6.63 -9.18
N TYR A 107 -11.91 -5.93 -8.20
CA TYR A 107 -12.47 -4.58 -8.37
C TYR A 107 -11.43 -3.47 -8.25
N LEU A 108 -10.16 -3.81 -7.98
CA LEU A 108 -9.08 -2.83 -7.91
C LEU A 108 -8.87 -2.14 -9.27
N PRO A 109 -8.65 -0.81 -9.33
CA PRO A 109 -8.53 -0.06 -10.60
C PRO A 109 -7.42 -0.53 -11.55
N ARG A 110 -6.41 -1.22 -11.01
CA ARG A 110 -5.27 -1.78 -11.76
C ARG A 110 -5.33 -3.30 -11.90
N PHE A 111 -6.40 -3.96 -11.45
CA PHE A 111 -6.55 -5.39 -11.59
C PHE A 111 -6.45 -5.81 -13.07
N GLY A 112 -5.78 -6.93 -13.33
CA GLY A 112 -5.54 -7.45 -14.68
C GLY A 112 -4.54 -6.66 -15.55
N LYS A 113 -4.08 -5.48 -15.11
CA LYS A 113 -3.08 -4.70 -15.87
C LYS A 113 -1.69 -5.17 -15.53
N THR A 114 -0.99 -5.72 -16.50
CA THR A 114 0.44 -6.02 -16.39
C THR A 114 1.24 -4.71 -16.41
N ARG A 115 2.17 -4.55 -15.46
CA ARG A 115 3.12 -3.45 -15.48
C ARG A 115 3.94 -3.51 -16.77
N TRP A 116 3.93 -2.42 -17.54
CA TRP A 116 4.79 -2.28 -18.72
C TRP A 116 6.26 -2.52 -18.31
N LYS A 117 6.89 -3.56 -18.86
CA LYS A 117 8.27 -3.97 -18.49
C LYS A 117 9.39 -3.20 -19.18
N GLY A 118 9.07 -2.15 -19.94
CA GLY A 118 10.07 -1.28 -20.55
C GLY A 118 10.64 -1.87 -21.84
N GLY A 119 9.80 -2.10 -22.86
CA GLY A 119 10.28 -2.34 -24.22
C GLY A 119 10.74 -1.03 -24.90
N LYS A 120 11.56 -1.12 -25.95
CA LYS A 120 11.93 0.03 -26.79
C LYS A 120 10.66 0.75 -27.24
N ARG A 121 10.42 1.96 -26.73
CA ARG A 121 9.45 2.88 -27.35
C ARG A 121 9.90 3.02 -28.80
N ARG A 122 9.01 2.71 -29.76
CA ARG A 122 9.32 2.99 -31.17
C ARG A 122 9.65 4.47 -31.25
N LYS A 123 10.78 4.84 -31.85
CA LYS A 123 11.21 6.25 -31.96
C LYS A 123 10.12 7.13 -32.61
N ASP A 124 9.26 6.51 -33.41
CA ASP A 124 8.16 7.17 -34.12
C ASP A 124 6.81 7.16 -33.35
N ALA A 125 6.77 6.62 -32.13
CA ALA A 125 5.55 6.58 -31.32
C ALA A 125 5.22 7.99 -30.79
N GLY A 126 4.47 8.75 -31.60
CA GLY A 126 3.96 10.08 -31.25
C GLY A 126 4.00 11.02 -32.44
N VAL A 127 5.16 11.13 -33.09
CA VAL A 127 5.40 12.09 -34.19
C VAL A 127 4.52 11.80 -35.42
N ARG A 128 4.32 10.53 -35.77
CA ARG A 128 3.47 10.11 -36.91
C ARG A 128 1.97 10.07 -36.61
N LEU A 129 1.56 10.22 -35.34
CA LEU A 129 0.17 10.04 -34.91
C LEU A 129 -0.65 11.34 -34.97
N ILE A 130 0.01 12.50 -35.12
CA ILE A 130 -0.64 13.82 -35.17
C ILE A 130 -0.47 14.37 -36.59
N PRO A 131 -1.46 14.20 -37.49
CA PRO A 131 -1.41 14.81 -38.81
C PRO A 131 -1.34 16.33 -38.70
N ASN A 132 -0.51 16.97 -39.51
CA ASN A 132 -0.28 18.43 -39.54
C ASN A 132 0.19 19.03 -38.20
N ARG A 133 0.99 18.29 -37.41
CA ARG A 133 1.61 18.86 -36.21
C ARG A 133 2.53 20.02 -36.64
N VAL A 134 2.35 21.18 -36.02
CA VAL A 134 3.27 22.32 -36.13
C VAL A 134 4.30 22.16 -35.03
N ASP A 135 5.59 22.17 -35.38
CA ASP A 135 6.66 22.05 -34.40
C ASP A 135 6.75 23.30 -33.53
N ILE A 136 7.24 23.15 -32.31
CA ILE A 136 7.34 24.28 -31.37
C ILE A 136 8.22 25.41 -31.92
N ILE A 137 9.16 25.05 -32.79
CA ILE A 137 10.10 25.95 -33.47
C ILE A 137 9.37 26.84 -34.48
N ASP A 138 8.27 26.36 -35.07
CA ASP A 138 7.53 27.07 -36.10
C ASP A 138 6.43 27.98 -35.52
N ARG A 139 6.37 28.14 -34.19
CA ARG A 139 5.37 29.01 -33.55
C ARG A 139 5.69 30.48 -33.81
N PRO A 140 4.67 31.32 -34.08
CA PRO A 140 4.88 32.74 -34.25
C PRO A 140 5.30 33.39 -32.92
N ASN A 141 6.30 34.27 -32.96
CA ASN A 141 6.91 34.92 -31.79
C ASN A 141 5.89 35.60 -30.85
N ILE A 142 4.78 36.10 -31.39
CA ILE A 142 3.69 36.73 -30.63
C ILE A 142 3.07 35.84 -29.55
N VAL A 143 3.16 34.51 -29.71
CA VAL A 143 2.70 33.52 -28.71
C VAL A 143 3.61 33.51 -27.48
N GLU A 144 4.92 33.71 -27.68
CA GLU A 144 5.91 33.80 -26.60
C GLU A 144 5.69 35.08 -25.76
N GLU A 145 5.26 36.15 -26.42
CA GLU A 145 5.00 37.45 -25.79
C GLU A 145 3.76 37.44 -24.88
N ARG A 146 2.86 36.45 -25.03
CA ARG A 146 1.61 36.29 -24.24
C ARG A 146 0.70 37.53 -24.21
N VAL A 147 0.77 38.37 -25.25
CA VAL A 147 0.03 39.64 -25.32
C VAL A 147 -1.42 39.43 -25.80
N ARG A 148 -1.69 38.34 -26.54
CA ARG A 148 -3.01 38.03 -27.09
C ARG A 148 -3.78 37.06 -26.19
N LEU A 149 -5.05 37.38 -25.92
CA LEU A 149 -5.99 36.43 -25.35
C LEU A 149 -6.44 35.44 -26.44
N GLY A 150 -6.28 34.13 -26.21
CA GLY A 150 -6.70 33.09 -27.15
C GLY A 150 -5.64 32.05 -27.51
N ASP A 151 -4.38 32.25 -27.09
CA ASP A 151 -3.31 31.28 -27.27
C ASP A 151 -3.26 30.31 -26.08
N TRP A 152 -4.03 29.23 -26.15
CA TRP A 152 -4.14 28.23 -25.08
C TRP A 152 -3.23 27.06 -25.42
N ALA A 153 -2.31 26.72 -24.52
CA ALA A 153 -1.52 25.50 -24.61
C ALA A 153 -2.22 24.40 -23.79
N GLY A 154 -2.61 23.31 -24.45
CA GLY A 154 -3.17 22.13 -23.79
C GLY A 154 -2.33 20.90 -24.08
N ASP A 155 -1.88 20.20 -23.04
CA ASP A 155 -1.16 18.94 -23.20
C ASP A 155 -2.16 17.85 -23.63
N THR A 156 -2.00 17.34 -24.85
CA THR A 156 -2.88 16.32 -25.41
C THR A 156 -2.20 14.95 -25.35
N VAL A 157 -2.79 14.01 -24.62
CA VAL A 157 -2.33 12.62 -24.60
C VAL A 157 -3.07 11.85 -25.70
N HIS A 158 -2.36 11.51 -26.79
CA HIS A 158 -2.95 10.72 -27.87
C HIS A 158 -2.97 9.21 -27.51
N PRO A 159 -4.15 8.56 -27.45
CA PRO A 159 -4.23 7.13 -27.20
C PRO A 159 -3.74 6.32 -28.41
N LYS A 160 -3.14 5.14 -28.16
CA LYS A 160 -2.56 4.28 -29.21
C LYS A 160 -3.60 3.67 -30.19
N LYS A 161 -4.90 3.90 -29.98
CA LYS A 161 -5.99 3.37 -30.81
C LYS A 161 -6.83 4.52 -31.37
N ILE A 162 -7.05 4.50 -32.68
CA ILE A 162 -7.78 5.50 -33.47
C ILE A 162 -9.26 5.60 -33.05
N SER A 163 -9.80 4.60 -32.35
CA SER A 163 -11.21 4.55 -31.93
C SER A 163 -11.53 5.24 -30.60
N CYS A 164 -10.60 5.94 -29.96
CA CYS A 164 -10.85 6.61 -28.68
C CYS A 164 -10.60 8.12 -28.80
N PRO A 165 -11.57 8.98 -28.39
CA PRO A 165 -11.38 10.42 -28.43
C PRO A 165 -10.20 10.83 -27.55
N SER A 166 -9.36 11.72 -28.07
CA SER A 166 -8.25 12.34 -27.34
C SER A 166 -8.79 13.12 -26.14
N THR A 167 -8.21 12.91 -24.95
CA THR A 167 -8.58 13.62 -23.74
C THR A 167 -7.65 14.82 -23.56
N LEU A 168 -8.22 16.01 -23.43
CA LEU A 168 -7.51 17.23 -23.05
C LEU A 168 -7.21 17.19 -21.55
N VAL A 169 -5.96 17.40 -21.16
CA VAL A 169 -5.58 17.65 -19.76
C VAL A 169 -5.35 19.14 -19.64
N ILE A 170 -6.11 19.81 -18.77
CA ILE A 170 -6.00 21.24 -18.45
C ILE A 170 -5.21 21.39 -17.16
#